data_AF-A0A3M1GCI2-F1
#
_entry.id   AF-A0A3M1GCI2-F1
#
_cell.length_a   1.000
_cell.length_b   1.000
_cell.length_c   1.000
_cell.angle_alpha   90.00
_cell.angle_beta   90.00
_cell.angle_gamma   90.00
#
_symmetry.space_group_name_H-M   'P 1'
#
loop_
_entity.id
_entity.type
_entity.pdbx_description
1 polymer ?
#
loop_
_entity_poly.entity_id
_entity_poly.type
_entity_poly.pdbx_seq_one_letter_code
_entity_poly.pdbx_strand_id
1 'polypeptide(L)'
;MKSSLFSLRNIRRLYGGLSLVLFFVLIVITDYRFMKGYEVNIFLKLDPLVAIGTLLSTGTIYRGLFLSLAVVLLTIVFGRFFCSWLCPLGVLNQILSSVKPDPSGQFRYNRFRPLYRLKYYVLAVLVLLGLFKVFQIGLLDPIALLTRTTSTLVVPAVNRATGLVYAKDFMAQGGVALAVVFVLVIFANRIVPRFWCRVLCPLGALLGFFASFSVLRIWRDEQKCTNCLLCLKNCHGGCDPHRDLKFSDCHLCMNCLEDCPEGAIHYGIEKPSSVPQGSVDLSKRRLVETVVFSAFLVPLWKSSASAEKKPSARLIRPPGALPEEDFVRKCIKCGQCMKVCPTNALQPALFEAGFDGLWSPILVPRIGYCEYGCVLCSQVCPTGAIRPIRPEEKIKRPIKIGTAFYDRCRCLPWAMNIDCI
;
A
#
# COMPACT_ATOMS: atom_id res chain seq x y z
N MET A 1 3.88 4.81 41.67
CA MET A 1 3.20 5.50 40.55
C MET A 1 4.07 5.41 39.29
N LYS A 2 3.82 4.42 38.40
CA LYS A 2 4.44 4.46 37.06
C LYS A 2 3.81 5.63 36.31
N SER A 3 4.61 6.63 35.94
CA SER A 3 4.15 7.76 35.15
C SER A 3 3.48 7.23 33.87
N SER A 4 2.19 7.54 33.69
CA SER A 4 1.35 6.95 32.62
C SER A 4 1.85 7.29 31.22
N LEU A 5 2.76 8.26 31.09
CA LEU A 5 3.38 8.69 29.84
C LEU A 5 4.28 7.62 29.19
N PHE A 6 4.98 6.78 29.95
CA PHE A 6 5.93 5.79 29.41
C PHE A 6 5.36 4.38 29.24
N SER A 7 4.03 4.25 29.19
CA SER A 7 3.39 2.97 28.81
C SER A 7 3.76 2.59 27.36
N LEU A 8 4.02 1.31 27.10
CA LEU A 8 4.30 0.75 25.77
C LEU A 8 3.22 1.12 24.75
N ARG A 9 1.96 1.20 25.16
CA ARG A 9 0.83 1.64 24.35
C ARG A 9 0.95 3.10 23.95
N ASN A 10 1.40 3.97 24.85
CA ASN A 10 1.59 5.39 24.57
C ASN A 10 2.81 5.63 23.69
N ILE A 11 3.92 4.92 23.94
CA ILE A 11 5.09 4.90 23.07
C ILE A 11 4.69 4.47 21.65
N ARG A 12 3.96 3.36 21.52
CA ARG A 12 3.46 2.90 20.23
C ARG A 12 2.55 3.92 19.54
N ARG A 13 1.65 4.57 20.28
CA ARG A 13 0.77 5.63 19.74
C ARG A 13 1.57 6.82 19.25
N LEU A 14 2.62 7.22 19.97
CA LEU A 14 3.52 8.30 19.57
C LEU A 14 4.25 7.95 18.27
N TYR A 15 4.90 6.79 18.20
CA TYR A 15 5.59 6.33 16.98
C TYR A 15 4.63 6.20 15.79
N GLY A 16 3.46 5.59 16.00
CA GLY A 16 2.44 5.46 14.95
C GLY A 16 1.92 6.82 14.48
N GLY A 17 1.68 7.75 15.40
CA GLY A 17 1.27 9.12 15.10
C GLY A 17 2.34 9.89 14.31
N LEU A 18 3.59 9.81 14.75
CA LEU A 18 4.73 10.43 14.06
C LEU A 18 4.91 9.85 12.65
N SER A 19 4.79 8.53 12.48
CA SER A 19 4.85 7.89 11.16
C SER A 19 3.72 8.36 10.23
N LEU A 20 2.50 8.50 10.77
CA LEU A 20 1.35 9.00 10.00
C LEU A 20 1.53 10.46 9.60
N VAL A 21 2.01 11.32 10.51
CA VAL A 21 2.32 12.73 10.21
C VAL A 21 3.43 12.81 9.16
N LEU A 22 4.52 12.07 9.33
CA LEU A 22 5.61 12.01 8.37
C LEU A 22 5.11 11.58 6.99
N PHE A 23 4.24 10.58 6.91
CA PHE A 23 3.62 10.16 5.65
C PHE A 23 2.88 11.32 4.97
N PHE A 24 1.99 12.03 5.67
CA PHE A 24 1.26 13.14 5.08
C PHE A 24 2.16 14.33 4.72
N VAL A 25 3.18 14.62 5.52
CA VAL A 25 4.19 15.66 5.22
C VAL A 25 4.95 15.31 3.94
N LEU A 26 5.45 14.08 3.80
CA LEU A 26 6.12 13.65 2.57
C LEU A 26 5.19 13.70 1.36
N ILE A 27 3.91 13.36 1.53
CA ILE A 27 2.91 13.52 0.48
C ILE A 27 2.80 14.99 0.10
N VAL A 28 2.64 15.93 1.05
CA VAL A 28 2.57 17.38 0.73
C VAL A 28 3.84 17.88 0.05
N ILE A 29 5.02 17.42 0.48
CA ILE A 29 6.32 17.73 -0.16
C ILE A 29 6.41 17.16 -1.58
N THR A 30 5.66 16.08 -1.88
CA THR A 30 5.53 15.50 -3.23
C THR A 30 4.67 16.41 -4.13
N ASP A 31 5.16 17.61 -4.37
CA ASP A 31 4.58 18.65 -5.21
C ASP A 31 5.74 19.33 -5.95
N TYR A 32 5.47 19.82 -7.16
CA TYR A 32 6.51 20.43 -7.99
C TYR A 32 7.11 21.70 -7.36
N ARG A 33 6.40 22.38 -6.45
CA ARG A 33 6.89 23.58 -5.73
C ARG A 33 7.89 23.26 -4.63
N PHE A 34 7.78 22.08 -4.02
CA PHE A 34 8.54 21.72 -2.81
C PHE A 34 9.59 20.63 -3.04
N MET A 35 9.56 19.96 -4.19
CA MET A 35 10.54 18.94 -4.58
C MET A 35 11.95 19.56 -4.75
N LYS A 36 12.74 19.53 -3.66
CA LYS A 36 14.16 19.92 -3.63
C LYS A 36 15.11 18.71 -3.55
N GLY A 37 14.71 17.56 -4.11
CA GLY A 37 15.50 16.33 -4.09
C GLY A 37 15.29 15.43 -2.85
N TYR A 38 14.25 15.67 -2.05
CA TYR A 38 13.91 14.82 -0.91
C TYR A 38 13.46 13.41 -1.34
N GLU A 39 13.79 12.38 -0.55
CA GLU A 39 13.31 11.01 -0.76
C GLU A 39 11.86 10.82 -0.31
N VAL A 40 10.91 11.33 -1.10
CA VAL A 40 9.47 11.27 -0.77
C VAL A 40 8.84 9.87 -0.88
N ASN A 41 9.56 8.90 -1.43
CA ASN A 41 9.07 7.54 -1.68
C ASN A 41 9.60 6.50 -0.68
N ILE A 42 10.15 6.93 0.45
CA ILE A 42 10.72 6.05 1.49
C ILE A 42 9.73 4.99 2.00
N PHE A 43 8.46 5.36 2.21
CA PHE A 43 7.44 4.40 2.64
C PHE A 43 7.16 3.29 1.61
N LEU A 44 7.25 3.62 0.31
CA LEU A 44 7.08 2.64 -0.76
C LEU A 44 8.32 1.77 -0.93
N LYS A 45 9.52 2.30 -0.67
CA LYS A 45 10.78 1.54 -0.64
C LYS A 45 10.85 0.55 0.53
N LEU A 46 10.23 0.88 1.66
CA LEU A 46 10.15 0.03 2.85
C LEU A 46 9.17 -1.15 2.70
N ASP A 47 8.35 -1.17 1.66
CA ASP A 47 7.31 -2.19 1.48
C ASP A 47 7.87 -3.52 0.94
N PRO A 48 7.89 -4.60 1.74
CA PRO A 48 8.37 -5.91 1.28
C PRO A 48 7.42 -6.58 0.30
N LEU A 49 6.13 -6.23 0.29
CA LEU A 49 5.19 -6.80 -0.67
C LEU A 49 5.51 -6.31 -2.09
N VAL A 50 5.78 -5.01 -2.25
CA VAL A 50 6.25 -4.46 -3.53
C VAL A 50 7.61 -5.04 -3.93
N ALA A 51 8.53 -5.23 -2.99
CA ALA A 51 9.85 -5.82 -3.28
C ALA A 51 9.74 -7.24 -3.85
N ILE A 52 9.04 -8.12 -3.14
CA ILE A 52 8.83 -9.50 -3.56
C ILE A 52 8.02 -9.55 -4.85
N GLY A 53 6.98 -8.72 -4.96
CA GLY A 53 6.19 -8.65 -6.17
C GLY A 53 6.99 -8.24 -7.41
N THR A 54 7.85 -7.24 -7.27
CA THR A 54 8.71 -6.75 -8.38
C THR A 54 9.75 -7.81 -8.74
N LEU A 55 10.32 -8.48 -7.75
CA LEU A 55 11.24 -9.61 -7.96
C LEU A 55 10.56 -10.74 -8.73
N LEU A 56 9.34 -11.15 -8.34
CA LEU A 56 8.62 -12.24 -9.02
C LEU A 56 8.24 -11.88 -10.46
N SER A 57 7.82 -10.63 -10.67
CA SER A 57 7.36 -10.15 -11.98
C SER A 57 8.51 -9.92 -12.98
N THR A 58 9.68 -9.49 -12.49
CA THR A 58 10.80 -9.04 -13.36
C THR A 58 12.07 -9.87 -13.25
N GLY A 59 12.22 -10.69 -12.21
CA GLY A 59 13.48 -11.37 -11.88
C GLY A 59 14.57 -10.45 -11.31
N THR A 60 14.28 -9.16 -11.06
CA THR A 60 15.27 -8.18 -10.60
C THR A 60 14.78 -7.36 -9.41
N ILE A 61 15.69 -6.97 -8.52
CA ILE A 61 15.40 -6.09 -7.37
C ILE A 61 16.03 -4.74 -7.63
N TYR A 62 15.22 -3.68 -7.58
CA TYR A 62 15.72 -2.31 -7.67
C TYR A 62 16.39 -1.88 -6.36
N ARG A 63 17.50 -1.15 -6.43
CA ARG A 63 18.35 -0.78 -5.27
C ARG A 63 17.56 -0.19 -4.10
N GLY A 64 16.55 0.63 -4.39
CA GLY A 64 15.70 1.26 -3.37
C GLY A 64 14.91 0.28 -2.50
N LEU A 65 14.65 -0.94 -2.98
CA LEU A 65 13.85 -1.94 -2.25
C LEU A 65 14.69 -2.80 -1.30
N PHE A 66 16.00 -2.57 -1.20
CA PHE A 66 16.84 -3.22 -0.19
C PHE A 66 16.38 -2.85 1.24
N LEU A 67 15.81 -1.65 1.45
CA LEU A 67 15.25 -1.23 2.74
C LEU A 67 14.12 -2.15 3.22
N SER A 68 13.36 -2.75 2.30
CA SER A 68 12.31 -3.70 2.65
C SER A 68 12.83 -5.00 3.29
N LEU A 69 14.07 -5.40 2.98
CA LEU A 69 14.71 -6.56 3.59
C LEU A 69 14.90 -6.35 5.09
N ALA A 70 15.26 -5.13 5.51
CA ALA A 70 15.35 -4.80 6.93
C ALA A 70 13.99 -4.98 7.63
N VAL A 71 12.87 -4.60 6.99
CA VAL A 71 11.53 -4.82 7.54
C VAL A 71 11.22 -6.31 7.70
N VAL A 72 11.59 -7.15 6.74
CA VAL A 72 11.41 -8.62 6.83
C VAL A 72 12.25 -9.20 7.97
N LEU A 73 13.54 -8.86 8.04
CA LEU A 73 14.45 -9.33 9.09
C LEU A 73 13.96 -8.91 10.48
N LEU A 74 13.59 -7.65 10.65
CA LEU A 74 13.01 -7.16 11.90
C LEU A 74 11.67 -7.84 12.21
N THR A 75 10.90 -8.25 11.20
CA THR A 75 9.65 -9.01 11.40
C THR A 75 9.92 -10.44 11.88
N ILE A 76 11.02 -11.06 11.44
CA ILE A 76 11.46 -12.37 11.95
C ILE A 76 12.02 -12.24 13.38
N VAL A 77 12.59 -11.10 13.77
CA VAL A 77 13.06 -10.91 15.15
C VAL A 77 11.90 -10.58 16.09
N PHE A 78 11.15 -9.53 15.78
CA PHE A 78 10.14 -8.94 16.67
C PHE A 78 8.71 -9.45 16.39
N GLY A 79 8.45 -10.13 15.28
CA GLY A 79 7.10 -10.39 14.80
C GLY A 79 6.53 -9.21 14.01
N ARG A 80 5.22 -9.19 13.77
CA ARG A 80 4.55 -8.22 12.87
C ARG A 80 4.38 -6.81 13.49
N PHE A 81 5.50 -6.15 13.81
CA PHE A 81 5.53 -4.79 14.39
C PHE A 81 5.09 -3.71 13.38
N PHE A 82 5.45 -3.84 12.10
CA PHE A 82 5.24 -2.82 11.07
C PHE A 82 3.78 -2.32 11.00
N CYS A 83 2.79 -3.23 11.11
CA CYS A 83 1.37 -2.88 10.95
C CYS A 83 0.81 -1.94 12.03
N SER A 84 1.37 -1.92 13.24
CA SER A 84 0.87 -1.07 14.33
C SER A 84 1.82 0.06 14.75
N TRP A 85 3.06 0.05 14.27
CA TRP A 85 4.10 1.01 14.64
C TRP A 85 4.51 1.94 13.48
N LEU A 86 4.56 1.44 12.24
CA LEU A 86 5.03 2.22 11.09
C LEU A 86 3.97 2.42 9.99
N CYS A 87 3.15 1.41 9.70
CA CYS A 87 2.24 1.46 8.55
C CYS A 87 1.19 2.58 8.71
N PRO A 88 1.18 3.60 7.83
CA PRO A 88 0.26 4.74 7.97
C PRO A 88 -1.20 4.31 7.83
N LEU A 89 -1.50 3.39 6.91
CA LEU A 89 -2.86 2.85 6.78
C LEU A 89 -3.28 2.03 8.03
N GLY A 90 -2.34 1.32 8.65
CA GLY A 90 -2.60 0.57 9.89
C GLY A 90 -2.94 1.49 11.07
N VAL A 91 -2.21 2.60 11.22
CA VAL A 91 -2.48 3.63 12.23
C VAL A 91 -3.81 4.33 11.95
N LEU A 92 -4.09 4.67 10.69
CA LEU A 92 -5.37 5.28 10.30
C LEU A 92 -6.55 4.37 10.66
N ASN A 93 -6.49 3.08 10.32
CA ASN A 93 -7.51 2.11 10.70
C ASN A 93 -7.61 1.93 12.23
N GLN A 94 -6.51 2.07 12.97
CA GLN A 94 -6.56 2.06 14.43
C GLN A 94 -7.35 3.26 14.97
N ILE A 95 -7.08 4.46 14.48
CA ILE A 95 -7.78 5.70 14.87
C ILE A 95 -9.27 5.56 14.53
N LEU A 96 -9.60 5.12 13.32
CA LEU A 96 -10.99 4.94 12.91
C LEU A 96 -11.71 3.86 13.73
N SER A 97 -11.00 2.80 14.14
CA SER A 97 -11.55 1.72 14.97
C SER A 97 -11.73 2.08 16.46
N SER A 98 -11.21 3.22 16.92
CA SER A 98 -11.42 3.66 18.30
C SER A 98 -12.85 4.16 18.52
N VAL A 99 -13.50 4.67 17.46
CA VAL A 99 -14.90 5.08 17.45
C VAL A 99 -15.77 3.84 17.30
N LYS A 100 -16.08 3.16 18.41
CA LYS A 100 -16.88 1.93 18.42
C LYS A 100 -18.40 2.23 18.42
N PRO A 101 -19.25 1.41 17.79
CA PRO A 101 -20.70 1.65 17.76
C PRO A 101 -21.38 1.36 19.08
N ASP A 102 -20.83 0.40 19.83
CA ASP A 102 -21.44 -0.11 21.04
C ASP A 102 -20.35 -0.50 22.06
N PRO A 103 -20.35 0.10 23.27
CA PRO A 103 -19.44 -0.26 24.34
C PRO A 103 -19.70 -1.66 24.93
N SER A 104 -20.92 -2.20 24.83
CA SER A 104 -21.34 -3.44 25.48
C SER A 104 -20.94 -4.71 24.70
N GLY A 105 -20.93 -4.66 23.37
CA GLY A 105 -20.53 -5.78 22.50
C GLY A 105 -19.01 -5.99 22.27
N GLN A 106 -18.13 -5.31 23.00
CA GLN A 106 -16.68 -5.25 22.69
C GLN A 106 -15.99 -6.62 22.55
N PHE A 107 -16.40 -7.62 23.33
CA PHE A 107 -15.87 -8.98 23.23
C PHE A 107 -16.24 -9.66 21.88
N ARG A 108 -17.44 -9.42 21.33
CA ARG A 108 -17.90 -10.01 20.06
C ARG A 108 -17.17 -9.45 18.84
N TYR A 109 -16.70 -8.21 18.91
CA TYR A 109 -15.99 -7.55 17.79
C TYR A 109 -14.52 -7.97 17.65
N ASN A 110 -13.88 -8.36 18.76
CA ASN A 110 -12.45 -8.72 18.77
C ASN A 110 -12.19 -10.22 18.79
N ARG A 111 -13.24 -11.05 18.73
CA ARG A 111 -13.09 -12.49 18.51
C ARG A 111 -12.50 -12.78 17.13
N PHE A 112 -11.70 -13.85 17.05
CA PHE A 112 -11.23 -14.38 15.78
C PHE A 112 -12.41 -14.76 14.88
N ARG A 113 -12.36 -14.38 13.59
CA ARG A 113 -13.35 -14.79 12.58
C ARG A 113 -12.65 -15.53 11.44
N PRO A 114 -13.28 -16.56 10.85
CA PRO A 114 -12.70 -17.29 9.71
C PRO A 114 -12.46 -16.37 8.50
N LEU A 115 -13.20 -15.27 8.38
CA LEU A 115 -13.03 -14.25 7.35
C LEU A 115 -11.63 -13.63 7.32
N TYR A 116 -10.88 -13.63 8.44
CA TYR A 116 -9.51 -13.10 8.48
C TYR A 116 -8.54 -13.89 7.59
N ARG A 117 -8.93 -15.08 7.14
CA ARG A 117 -8.16 -15.88 6.19
C ARG A 117 -8.16 -15.30 4.77
N LEU A 118 -9.13 -14.43 4.43
CA LEU A 118 -9.27 -13.87 3.08
C LEU A 118 -8.00 -13.17 2.59
N LYS A 119 -7.26 -12.49 3.46
CA LYS A 119 -6.00 -11.82 3.13
C LYS A 119 -4.93 -12.79 2.59
N TYR A 120 -4.93 -14.05 3.01
CA TYR A 120 -3.99 -15.06 2.52
C TYR A 120 -4.38 -15.55 1.13
N TYR A 121 -5.68 -15.72 0.85
CA TYR A 121 -6.16 -16.01 -0.51
C TYR A 121 -5.85 -14.85 -1.47
N VAL A 122 -6.07 -13.60 -1.03
CA VAL A 122 -5.70 -12.40 -1.81
C VAL A 122 -4.20 -12.38 -2.09
N LEU A 123 -3.35 -12.62 -1.08
CA LEU A 123 -1.90 -12.69 -1.28
C LEU A 123 -1.51 -13.80 -2.27
N ALA A 124 -2.08 -15.01 -2.13
CA ALA A 124 -1.77 -16.13 -3.00
C ALA A 124 -2.11 -15.83 -4.47
N VAL A 125 -3.29 -15.25 -4.72
CA VAL A 125 -3.71 -14.80 -6.06
C VAL A 125 -2.72 -13.76 -6.60
N LEU A 126 -2.38 -12.74 -5.82
CA LEU A 126 -1.44 -11.68 -6.24
C LEU A 126 -0.03 -12.22 -6.55
N VAL A 127 0.48 -13.16 -5.75
CA VAL A 127 1.77 -13.81 -5.98
C VAL A 127 1.74 -14.63 -7.26
N LEU A 128 0.69 -15.42 -7.48
CA LEU A 128 0.56 -16.23 -8.69
C LEU A 128 0.49 -15.38 -9.95
N LEU A 129 -0.24 -14.27 -9.92
CA LEU A 129 -0.25 -13.32 -11.04
C LEU A 129 1.12 -12.70 -11.28
N GLY A 130 1.85 -12.38 -10.22
CA GLY A 130 3.24 -11.94 -10.31
C GLY A 130 4.11 -12.96 -11.04
N LEU A 131 3.95 -14.26 -10.74
CA LEU A 131 4.65 -15.35 -11.46
C LEU A 131 4.25 -15.42 -12.94
N PHE A 132 3.00 -15.12 -13.27
CA PHE A 132 2.52 -14.98 -14.66
C PHE A 132 2.82 -13.61 -15.28
N LYS A 133 3.68 -12.80 -14.66
CA LYS A 133 4.11 -11.46 -15.13
C LYS A 133 2.97 -10.44 -15.24
N VAL A 134 1.90 -10.63 -14.47
CA VAL A 134 0.76 -9.71 -14.32
C VAL A 134 0.90 -9.00 -12.96
N PHE A 135 1.40 -7.77 -12.99
CA PHE A 135 1.76 -7.07 -11.75
C PHE A 135 0.60 -6.21 -11.23
N GLN A 136 -0.26 -6.79 -10.40
CA GLN A 136 -1.41 -6.11 -9.76
C GLN A 136 -1.23 -5.84 -8.26
N ILE A 137 -0.09 -6.24 -7.70
CA ILE A 137 0.21 -6.13 -6.26
C ILE A 137 0.02 -4.71 -5.73
N GLY A 138 0.47 -3.70 -6.50
CA GLY A 138 0.35 -2.29 -6.10
C GLY A 138 -1.09 -1.75 -6.01
N LEU A 139 -2.10 -2.45 -6.55
CA LEU A 139 -3.50 -2.01 -6.44
C LEU A 139 -4.07 -2.21 -5.03
N LEU A 140 -3.68 -3.31 -4.38
CA LEU A 140 -4.13 -3.73 -3.05
C LEU A 140 -3.05 -3.60 -1.97
N ASP A 141 -1.87 -3.10 -2.30
CA ASP A 141 -0.88 -2.74 -1.30
C ASP A 141 -1.40 -1.56 -0.43
N PRO A 142 -1.40 -1.68 0.92
CA PRO A 142 -1.84 -0.61 1.81
C PRO A 142 -1.15 0.75 1.61
N ILE A 143 0.15 0.78 1.30
CA ILE A 143 0.92 2.03 1.22
C ILE A 143 0.68 2.70 -0.13
N ALA A 144 0.71 1.94 -1.22
CA ALA A 144 0.36 2.40 -2.56
C ALA A 144 -1.10 2.85 -2.64
N LEU A 145 -2.03 2.10 -2.04
CA LEU A 145 -3.45 2.48 -1.97
C LEU A 145 -3.65 3.80 -1.23
N LEU A 146 -3.02 3.97 -0.06
CA LEU A 146 -3.13 5.20 0.71
C LEU A 146 -2.47 6.37 -0.02
N THR A 147 -1.29 6.16 -0.60
CA THR A 147 -0.57 7.17 -1.40
C THR A 147 -1.40 7.64 -2.58
N ARG A 148 -1.94 6.69 -3.34
CA ARG A 148 -2.82 6.94 -4.48
C ARG A 148 -4.04 7.74 -4.07
N THR A 149 -4.78 7.24 -3.09
CA THR A 149 -6.05 7.87 -2.66
C THR A 149 -5.82 9.26 -2.07
N THR A 150 -4.77 9.43 -1.27
CA THR A 150 -4.42 10.75 -0.71
C THR A 150 -4.07 11.73 -1.84
N SER A 151 -3.32 11.26 -2.85
CA SER A 151 -2.89 12.10 -3.97
C SER A 151 -4.04 12.48 -4.91
N THR A 152 -4.98 11.57 -5.17
CA THR A 152 -6.02 11.76 -6.18
C THR A 152 -7.34 12.30 -5.62
N LEU A 153 -7.60 12.13 -4.32
CA LEU A 153 -8.85 12.53 -3.67
C LEU A 153 -8.63 13.56 -2.57
N VAL A 154 -7.84 13.22 -1.55
CA VAL A 154 -7.75 14.04 -0.33
C VAL A 154 -7.10 15.38 -0.61
N VAL A 155 -5.94 15.39 -1.26
CA VAL A 155 -5.19 16.62 -1.55
C VAL A 155 -5.99 17.58 -2.44
N PRO A 156 -6.59 17.15 -3.56
CA PRO A 156 -7.43 18.03 -4.37
C PRO A 156 -8.67 18.55 -3.64
N ALA A 157 -9.32 17.71 -2.81
CA ALA A 157 -10.48 18.13 -2.03
C ALA A 157 -10.11 19.19 -0.97
N VAL A 158 -9.01 19.00 -0.24
CA VAL A 158 -8.49 19.99 0.71
C VAL A 158 -8.10 21.28 -0.01
N ASN A 159 -7.51 21.17 -1.20
CA ASN A 159 -7.18 22.36 -1.98
C ASN A 159 -8.42 23.15 -2.42
N ARG A 160 -9.50 22.49 -2.85
CA ARG A 160 -10.76 23.19 -3.16
C ARG A 160 -11.34 23.90 -1.95
N ALA A 161 -11.21 23.30 -0.78
CA ALA A 161 -11.74 23.88 0.46
C ALA A 161 -10.88 25.04 1.01
N THR A 162 -9.57 25.01 0.82
CA THR A 162 -8.64 25.96 1.47
C THR A 162 -7.91 26.89 0.51
N GLY A 163 -7.75 26.52 -0.77
CA GLY A 163 -6.92 27.22 -1.75
C GLY A 163 -5.41 27.15 -1.48
N LEU A 164 -4.96 26.53 -0.38
CA LEU A 164 -3.59 26.65 0.12
C LEU A 164 -2.66 25.51 -0.34
N VAL A 165 -3.20 24.41 -0.86
CA VAL A 165 -2.46 23.14 -0.95
C VAL A 165 -2.01 22.82 -2.38
N TYR A 166 -2.60 23.40 -3.43
CA TYR A 166 -2.33 23.02 -4.83
C TYR A 166 -2.72 24.11 -5.86
N ALA A 167 -2.04 24.12 -7.02
CA ALA A 167 -2.19 25.17 -8.03
C ALA A 167 -3.30 24.96 -9.09
N LYS A 168 -3.80 23.73 -9.31
CA LYS A 168 -4.88 23.44 -10.30
C LYS A 168 -5.75 22.24 -9.91
N ASP A 169 -7.06 22.30 -10.18
CA ASP A 169 -8.00 21.19 -9.90
C ASP A 169 -7.58 19.87 -10.57
N PHE A 170 -6.94 18.98 -9.79
CA PHE A 170 -6.60 17.63 -10.23
C PHE A 170 -7.87 16.77 -10.25
N MET A 171 -8.56 16.72 -11.40
CA MET A 171 -9.62 15.73 -11.65
C MET A 171 -9.00 14.49 -12.31
N ALA A 172 -8.56 13.53 -11.50
CA ALA A 172 -8.20 12.21 -12.01
C ALA A 172 -9.42 11.52 -12.61
N GLN A 173 -9.31 11.08 -13.86
CA GLN A 173 -10.27 10.15 -14.46
C GLN A 173 -10.39 8.90 -13.58
N GLY A 174 -11.60 8.50 -13.22
CA GLY A 174 -11.86 7.39 -12.29
C GLY A 174 -11.60 7.68 -10.79
N GLY A 175 -11.24 8.92 -10.43
CA GLY A 175 -11.00 9.31 -9.02
C GLY A 175 -12.20 9.10 -8.11
N VAL A 176 -13.43 9.27 -8.63
CA VAL A 176 -14.68 9.04 -7.88
C VAL A 176 -14.86 7.56 -7.51
N ALA A 177 -14.61 6.64 -8.45
CA ALA A 177 -14.73 5.21 -8.18
C ALA A 177 -13.74 4.77 -7.09
N LEU A 178 -12.49 5.24 -7.17
CA LEU A 178 -11.51 4.98 -6.12
C LEU A 178 -11.93 5.58 -4.77
N ALA A 179 -12.50 6.79 -4.77
CA ALA A 179 -13.00 7.44 -3.57
C ALA A 179 -14.10 6.62 -2.90
N VAL A 180 -15.08 6.14 -3.67
CA VAL A 180 -16.15 5.27 -3.18
C VAL A 180 -15.57 4.01 -2.56
N VAL A 181 -14.64 3.32 -3.24
CA VAL A 181 -14.00 2.12 -2.70
C VAL A 181 -13.27 2.41 -1.38
N PHE A 182 -12.51 3.51 -1.31
CA PHE A 182 -11.79 3.87 -0.10
C PHE A 182 -12.71 4.23 1.07
N VAL A 183 -13.78 4.97 0.80
CA VAL A 183 -14.81 5.30 1.81
C VAL A 183 -15.50 4.02 2.31
N LEU A 184 -15.83 3.08 1.43
CA LEU A 184 -16.39 1.78 1.82
C LEU A 184 -15.44 0.99 2.70
N VAL A 185 -14.14 0.95 2.37
CA VAL A 185 -13.11 0.30 3.20
C VAL A 185 -13.00 0.97 4.56
N ILE A 186 -13.05 2.30 4.63
CA ILE A 186 -13.06 3.05 5.89
C ILE A 186 -14.31 2.69 6.69
N PHE A 187 -15.49 2.74 6.08
CA PHE A 187 -16.76 2.46 6.73
C PHE A 187 -16.85 1.01 7.25
N ALA A 188 -16.23 0.05 6.55
CA ALA A 188 -16.14 -1.34 6.98
C ALA A 188 -15.43 -1.51 8.35
N ASN A 189 -14.60 -0.54 8.79
CA ASN A 189 -14.04 -0.55 10.14
C ASN A 189 -15.10 -0.49 11.25
N ARG A 190 -16.29 0.01 10.94
CA ARG A 190 -17.43 0.08 11.87
C ARG A 190 -17.99 -1.30 12.18
N ILE A 191 -17.91 -2.23 11.24
CA ILE A 191 -18.42 -3.60 11.35
C ILE A 191 -17.35 -4.53 11.94
N VAL A 192 -16.12 -4.44 11.40
CA VAL A 192 -14.97 -5.22 11.88
C VAL A 192 -13.83 -4.25 12.17
N PRO A 193 -13.38 -4.11 13.42
CA PRO A 193 -12.33 -3.16 13.74
C PRO A 193 -11.03 -3.52 13.00
N ARG A 194 -10.41 -2.52 12.36
CA ARG A 194 -9.27 -2.70 11.45
C ARG A 194 -9.56 -3.68 10.31
N PHE A 195 -10.72 -3.53 9.66
CA PHE A 195 -11.19 -4.41 8.59
C PHE A 195 -10.11 -4.69 7.54
N TRP A 196 -9.46 -3.64 7.02
CA TRP A 196 -8.40 -3.79 6.03
C TRP A 196 -7.27 -4.70 6.51
N CYS A 197 -6.69 -4.41 7.68
CA CYS A 197 -5.54 -5.16 8.21
C CYS A 197 -5.87 -6.60 8.61
N ARG A 198 -7.12 -6.88 9.00
CA ARG A 198 -7.58 -8.21 9.42
C ARG A 198 -8.08 -9.07 8.26
N VAL A 199 -8.70 -8.48 7.24
CA VAL A 199 -9.45 -9.23 6.21
C VAL A 199 -8.82 -9.14 4.82
N LEU A 200 -8.32 -7.98 4.38
CA LEU A 200 -7.97 -7.76 2.97
C LEU A 200 -6.48 -7.53 2.70
N CYS A 201 -5.71 -7.07 3.70
CA CYS A 201 -4.35 -6.56 3.48
C CYS A 201 -3.34 -7.68 3.10
N PRO A 202 -2.85 -7.71 1.84
CA PRO A 202 -1.88 -8.73 1.41
C PRO A 202 -0.51 -8.54 2.08
N LEU A 203 -0.08 -7.29 2.30
CA LEU A 203 1.15 -7.00 3.05
C LEU A 203 1.07 -7.55 4.48
N GLY A 204 -0.12 -7.44 5.08
CA GLY A 204 -0.38 -8.00 6.40
C GLY A 204 -0.31 -9.52 6.44
N ALA A 205 -0.79 -10.19 5.40
CA ALA A 205 -0.68 -11.64 5.23
C ALA A 205 0.78 -12.08 5.09
N LEU A 206 1.54 -11.36 4.26
CA LEU A 206 2.97 -11.61 4.01
C LEU A 206 3.80 -11.46 5.29
N LEU A 207 3.63 -10.36 6.00
CA LEU A 207 4.31 -10.15 7.29
C LEU A 207 3.84 -11.14 8.36
N GLY A 208 2.57 -11.57 8.31
CA GLY A 208 2.04 -12.61 9.19
C GLY A 208 2.68 -13.99 8.94
N PHE A 209 3.00 -14.30 7.68
CA PHE A 209 3.77 -15.50 7.33
C PHE A 209 5.18 -15.44 7.94
N PHE A 210 5.93 -14.35 7.73
CA PHE A 210 7.26 -14.21 8.33
C PHE A 210 7.24 -14.14 9.86
N ALA A 211 6.22 -13.51 10.46
CA ALA A 211 6.05 -13.45 11.90
C ALA A 211 5.75 -14.82 12.53
N SER A 212 5.37 -15.83 11.75
CA SER A 212 5.19 -17.20 12.26
C SER A 212 6.52 -17.87 12.62
N PHE A 213 7.63 -17.33 12.10
CA PHE A 213 8.99 -17.71 12.44
C PHE A 213 9.62 -16.76 13.45
N SER A 214 8.83 -15.91 14.12
CA SER A 214 9.41 -14.88 14.96
C SER A 214 10.11 -15.46 16.20
N VAL A 215 11.25 -14.90 16.59
CA VAL A 215 11.97 -15.32 17.80
C VAL A 215 11.30 -14.76 19.06
N LEU A 216 10.94 -13.48 19.03
CA LEU A 216 10.23 -12.82 20.13
C LEU A 216 8.73 -12.95 19.92
N ARG A 217 8.04 -13.44 20.94
CA ARG A 217 6.61 -13.75 20.90
C ARG A 217 5.90 -13.27 22.15
N ILE A 218 4.60 -13.06 22.00
CA ILE A 218 3.71 -12.88 23.15
C ILE A 218 3.36 -14.27 23.66
N TRP A 219 3.48 -14.49 24.97
CA TRP A 219 3.11 -15.75 25.60
C TRP A 219 2.38 -15.48 26.93
N ARG A 220 1.60 -16.46 27.38
CA ARG A 220 0.80 -16.39 28.60
C ARG A 220 1.35 -17.36 29.63
N ASP A 221 1.56 -16.87 30.84
CA ASP A 221 1.84 -17.68 32.03
C ASP A 221 0.51 -18.18 32.61
N GLU A 222 0.31 -19.50 32.59
CA GLU A 222 -0.94 -20.11 33.07
C GLU A 222 -1.08 -20.00 34.58
N GLN A 223 0.02 -20.02 35.33
CA GLN A 223 0.01 -19.98 36.80
C GLN A 223 -0.49 -18.65 37.36
N LYS A 224 -0.27 -17.56 36.61
CA LYS A 224 -0.69 -16.21 37.00
C LYS A 224 -2.04 -15.81 36.43
N CYS A 225 -2.62 -16.60 35.52
CA CYS A 225 -3.80 -16.18 34.78
C CYS A 225 -5.10 -16.56 35.50
N THR A 226 -5.87 -15.55 35.91
CA THR A 226 -7.20 -15.72 36.56
C THR A 226 -8.36 -15.89 35.56
N ASN A 227 -8.08 -16.13 34.27
CA ASN A 227 -9.09 -16.26 33.21
C ASN A 227 -10.10 -15.10 33.10
N CYS A 228 -9.68 -13.86 33.42
CA CYS A 228 -10.54 -12.67 33.39
C CYS A 228 -10.95 -12.17 31.98
N LEU A 229 -10.43 -12.76 30.90
CA LEU A 229 -10.68 -12.45 29.48
C LEU A 229 -10.40 -10.99 29.02
N LEU A 230 -9.88 -10.12 29.88
CA LEU A 230 -9.62 -8.71 29.55
C LEU A 230 -8.67 -8.53 28.36
N CYS A 231 -7.72 -9.45 28.16
CA CYS A 231 -6.79 -9.44 27.03
C CYS A 231 -7.50 -9.59 25.67
N LEU A 232 -8.69 -10.20 25.61
CA LEU A 232 -9.50 -10.32 24.40
C LEU A 232 -10.24 -9.03 24.07
N LYS A 233 -10.70 -8.30 25.10
CA LYS A 233 -11.53 -7.10 24.96
C LYS A 233 -10.86 -6.03 24.09
N ASN A 234 -9.54 -5.85 24.24
CA ASN A 234 -8.76 -4.83 23.52
C ASN A 234 -7.73 -5.42 22.53
N CYS A 235 -7.92 -6.67 22.10
CA CYS A 235 -7.07 -7.30 21.09
C CYS A 235 -7.35 -6.72 19.69
N HIS A 236 -6.54 -5.76 19.26
CA HIS A 236 -6.67 -5.17 17.92
C HIS A 236 -6.32 -6.14 16.78
N GLY A 237 -5.55 -7.20 17.03
CA GLY A 237 -5.27 -8.25 16.05
C GLY A 237 -6.43 -9.23 15.85
N GLY A 238 -7.30 -9.38 16.85
CA GLY A 238 -8.30 -10.46 16.87
C GLY A 238 -7.67 -11.85 16.89
N CYS A 239 -6.46 -11.97 17.43
CA CYS A 239 -5.61 -13.17 17.41
C CYS A 239 -5.77 -14.07 18.65
N ASP A 240 -6.71 -13.76 19.54
CA ASP A 240 -7.04 -14.53 20.76
C ASP A 240 -5.83 -14.80 21.70
N PRO A 241 -5.33 -13.79 22.43
CA PRO A 241 -4.22 -13.97 23.38
C PRO A 241 -4.58 -14.81 24.63
N HIS A 242 -5.82 -15.27 24.77
CA HIS A 242 -6.27 -15.99 25.96
C HIS A 242 -6.12 -17.50 25.79
N ARG A 243 -6.75 -18.06 24.75
CA ARG A 243 -6.82 -19.52 24.55
C ARG A 243 -5.78 -20.02 23.56
N ASP A 244 -5.73 -19.41 22.38
CA ASP A 244 -4.93 -19.86 21.26
C ASP A 244 -4.41 -18.65 20.47
N LEU A 245 -3.20 -18.21 20.82
CA LEU A 245 -2.63 -17.01 20.22
C LEU A 245 -2.13 -17.29 18.80
N LYS A 246 -2.82 -16.71 17.82
CA LYS A 246 -2.44 -16.77 16.40
C LYS A 246 -1.42 -15.70 16.05
N PHE A 247 -0.14 -16.05 16.02
CA PHE A 247 0.94 -15.10 15.74
C PHE A 247 0.83 -14.39 14.41
N SER A 248 0.37 -15.09 13.38
CA SER A 248 0.21 -14.55 12.03
C SER A 248 -0.80 -13.39 11.95
N ASP A 249 -1.71 -13.30 12.93
CA ASP A 249 -2.72 -12.25 13.06
C ASP A 249 -2.36 -11.19 14.11
N CYS A 250 -1.40 -11.46 14.99
CA CYS A 250 -0.96 -10.51 16.00
C CYS A 250 -0.30 -9.29 15.34
N HIS A 251 -0.75 -8.08 15.70
CA HIS A 251 -0.19 -6.81 15.20
C HIS A 251 0.84 -6.17 16.15
N LEU A 252 1.30 -6.90 17.17
CA LEU A 252 2.20 -6.37 18.21
C LEU A 252 1.77 -5.01 18.79
N CYS A 253 0.47 -4.87 19.08
CA CYS A 253 -0.08 -3.62 19.60
C CYS A 253 0.19 -3.40 21.10
N MET A 254 0.65 -4.44 21.81
CA MET A 254 0.97 -4.47 23.24
C MET A 254 -0.17 -4.13 24.22
N ASN A 255 -1.40 -3.94 23.74
CA ASN A 255 -2.55 -3.65 24.61
C ASN A 255 -2.80 -4.77 25.64
N CYS A 256 -2.70 -6.04 25.22
CA CYS A 256 -2.96 -7.18 26.10
C CYS A 256 -1.95 -7.29 27.25
N LEU A 257 -0.71 -6.82 27.03
CA LEU A 257 0.35 -6.81 28.05
C LEU A 257 0.00 -5.85 29.19
N GLU A 258 -0.54 -4.69 28.83
CA GLU A 258 -0.83 -3.61 29.77
C GLU A 258 -2.22 -3.70 30.41
N ASP A 259 -3.19 -4.26 29.69
CA ASP A 259 -4.54 -4.47 30.22
C ASP A 259 -4.63 -5.67 31.17
N CYS A 260 -3.54 -6.44 31.34
CA CYS A 260 -3.50 -7.60 32.23
C CYS A 260 -3.20 -7.17 33.68
N PRO A 261 -4.15 -7.29 34.62
CA PRO A 261 -3.94 -6.89 36.02
C PRO A 261 -2.90 -7.77 36.73
N GLU A 262 -2.90 -9.07 36.42
CA GLU A 262 -2.00 -10.07 37.04
C GLU A 262 -0.60 -10.12 36.39
N GLY A 263 -0.38 -9.35 35.32
CA GLY A 263 0.89 -9.40 34.58
C GLY A 263 1.20 -10.78 33.98
N ALA A 264 0.20 -11.59 33.68
CA ALA A 264 0.33 -12.95 33.17
C ALA A 264 0.71 -13.04 31.68
N ILE A 265 0.66 -11.93 30.94
CA ILE A 265 1.03 -11.88 29.52
C ILE A 265 2.41 -11.23 29.39
N HIS A 266 3.31 -11.92 28.71
CA HIS A 266 4.70 -11.50 28.52
C HIS A 266 5.06 -11.41 27.04
N TYR A 267 6.06 -10.59 26.72
CA TYR A 267 6.65 -10.50 25.38
C TYR A 267 8.15 -10.79 25.49
N GLY A 268 8.63 -11.78 24.76
CA GLY A 268 10.02 -12.22 24.82
C GLY A 268 10.22 -13.60 24.20
N ILE A 269 11.33 -14.24 24.57
CA ILE A 269 11.58 -15.64 24.23
C ILE A 269 10.57 -16.50 24.99
N GLU A 270 10.00 -17.48 24.29
CA GLU A 270 9.01 -18.40 24.82
C GLU A 270 9.61 -19.24 25.96
N LYS A 271 8.85 -19.40 27.05
CA LYS A 271 9.23 -20.27 28.18
C LYS A 271 8.49 -21.60 28.10
N PRO A 272 9.07 -22.70 28.62
CA PRO A 272 8.45 -24.03 28.60
C PRO A 272 7.07 -24.10 29.27
N SER A 273 6.78 -23.19 30.21
CA SER A 273 5.51 -23.10 30.95
C SER A 273 4.39 -22.38 30.19
N SER A 274 4.52 -22.17 28.88
CA SER A 274 3.55 -21.45 28.07
C SER A 274 2.58 -22.39 27.35
N VAL A 275 1.32 -21.96 27.25
CA VAL A 275 0.23 -22.71 26.59
C VAL A 275 0.55 -22.91 25.11
N PRO A 276 0.24 -24.08 24.51
CA PRO A 276 0.49 -24.35 23.09
C PRO A 276 -0.12 -23.26 22.21
N GLN A 277 0.71 -22.74 21.33
CA GLN A 277 0.40 -21.57 20.52
C GLN A 277 0.09 -22.01 19.08
N GLY A 278 -1.05 -21.59 18.55
CA GLY A 278 -1.49 -21.94 17.20
C GLY A 278 -0.55 -21.39 16.13
N SER A 279 0.07 -22.30 15.38
CA SER A 279 0.78 -21.99 14.15
C SER A 279 -0.20 -21.67 13.01
N VAL A 280 0.32 -21.18 11.88
CA VAL A 280 -0.49 -21.05 10.66
C VAL A 280 -1.03 -22.43 10.32
N ASP A 281 -2.35 -22.60 10.42
CA ASP A 281 -3.01 -23.87 10.13
C ASP A 281 -3.02 -24.10 8.62
N LEU A 282 -1.89 -24.65 8.15
CA LEU A 282 -1.59 -25.14 6.80
C LEU A 282 -2.11 -26.57 6.63
N SER A 283 -3.37 -26.83 6.99
CA SER A 283 -3.97 -28.13 6.68
C SER A 283 -3.93 -28.40 5.17
N LYS A 284 -3.63 -29.64 4.76
CA LYS A 284 -3.55 -30.05 3.34
C LYS A 284 -4.76 -29.59 2.52
N ARG A 285 -5.96 -29.69 3.11
CA ARG A 285 -7.22 -29.20 2.54
C ARG A 285 -7.19 -27.70 2.19
N ARG A 286 -6.56 -26.87 3.03
CA ARG A 286 -6.50 -25.42 2.84
C ARG A 286 -5.47 -25.00 1.81
N LEU A 287 -4.37 -25.74 1.71
CA LEU A 287 -3.42 -25.58 0.60
C LEU A 287 -4.12 -25.86 -0.72
N VAL A 288 -4.88 -26.96 -0.80
CA VAL A 288 -5.70 -27.28 -1.98
C VAL A 288 -6.73 -26.20 -2.26
N GLU A 289 -7.49 -25.73 -1.26
CA GLU A 289 -8.46 -24.63 -1.44
C GLU A 289 -7.79 -23.36 -1.99
N THR A 290 -6.62 -23.00 -1.48
CA THR A 290 -5.87 -21.81 -1.93
C THR A 290 -5.39 -21.98 -3.37
N VAL A 291 -4.87 -23.15 -3.71
CA VAL A 291 -4.40 -23.48 -5.07
C VAL A 291 -5.57 -23.50 -6.04
N VAL A 292 -6.71 -24.13 -5.69
CA VAL A 292 -7.90 -24.15 -6.55
C VAL A 292 -8.47 -22.75 -6.75
N PHE A 293 -8.64 -21.98 -5.67
CA PHE A 293 -9.16 -20.62 -5.74
C PHE A 293 -8.30 -19.72 -6.65
N SER A 294 -6.99 -19.83 -6.52
CA SER A 294 -6.06 -19.05 -7.33
C SER A 294 -5.93 -19.58 -8.77
N ALA A 295 -5.93 -20.89 -8.98
CA ALA A 295 -5.96 -21.51 -10.30
C ALA A 295 -7.25 -21.17 -11.09
N PHE A 296 -8.36 -20.90 -10.40
CA PHE A 296 -9.59 -20.44 -11.04
C PHE A 296 -9.58 -18.94 -11.37
N LEU A 297 -9.09 -18.09 -10.45
CA LEU A 297 -9.09 -16.64 -10.63
C LEU A 297 -8.01 -16.15 -11.61
N VAL A 298 -6.86 -16.80 -11.68
CA VAL A 298 -5.75 -16.38 -12.55
C VAL A 298 -6.14 -16.41 -14.03
N PRO A 299 -6.75 -17.48 -14.58
CA PRO A 299 -7.21 -17.51 -15.98
C PRO A 299 -8.31 -16.50 -16.27
N LEU A 300 -9.25 -16.29 -15.33
CA LEU A 300 -10.28 -15.25 -15.49
C LEU A 300 -9.64 -13.88 -15.64
N TRP A 301 -8.71 -13.53 -14.76
CA TRP A 301 -8.00 -12.25 -14.82
C TRP A 301 -7.08 -12.15 -16.03
N LYS A 302 -6.41 -13.24 -16.39
CA LYS A 302 -5.54 -13.29 -17.58
C LYS A 302 -6.35 -13.23 -18.88
N SER A 303 -7.55 -13.78 -18.94
CA SER A 303 -8.43 -13.69 -20.12
C SER A 303 -8.89 -12.24 -20.34
N SER A 304 -9.25 -11.54 -19.27
CA SER A 304 -9.55 -10.11 -19.30
C SER A 304 -8.32 -9.24 -19.59
N ALA A 305 -7.12 -9.70 -19.24
CA ALA A 305 -5.86 -9.01 -19.52
C ALA A 305 -5.25 -9.33 -20.89
N SER A 306 -5.59 -10.48 -21.49
CA SER A 306 -5.08 -10.93 -22.80
C SER A 306 -5.99 -10.55 -23.97
N ALA A 307 -7.11 -9.86 -23.72
CA ALA A 307 -7.84 -9.16 -24.76
C ALA A 307 -6.86 -8.23 -25.49
N GLU A 308 -6.63 -8.50 -26.78
CA GLU A 308 -5.48 -8.09 -27.58
C GLU A 308 -4.78 -6.79 -27.15
N LYS A 309 -3.48 -6.91 -26.83
CA LYS A 309 -2.54 -5.78 -26.68
C LYS A 309 -2.31 -5.07 -28.02
N LYS A 310 -3.36 -4.47 -28.60
CA LYS A 310 -3.19 -3.54 -29.71
C LYS A 310 -2.54 -2.27 -29.15
N PRO A 311 -1.40 -1.82 -29.70
CA PRO A 311 -0.79 -0.57 -29.27
C PRO A 311 -1.82 0.54 -29.50
N SER A 312 -2.39 1.07 -28.42
CA SER A 312 -3.39 2.11 -28.53
C SER A 312 -2.67 3.44 -28.75
N ALA A 313 -3.09 4.21 -29.75
CA ALA A 313 -2.52 5.53 -30.03
C ALA A 313 -2.67 6.52 -28.84
N ARG A 314 -3.49 6.17 -27.85
CA ARG A 314 -3.74 6.93 -26.62
C ARG A 314 -2.81 6.55 -25.47
N LEU A 315 -2.05 5.45 -25.58
CA LEU A 315 -1.14 4.97 -24.56
C LEU A 315 0.23 5.65 -24.68
N ILE A 316 0.30 6.90 -24.24
CA ILE A 316 1.55 7.66 -24.17
C ILE A 316 2.08 7.61 -22.74
N ARG A 317 3.31 7.14 -22.55
CA ARG A 317 3.95 7.06 -21.22
C ARG A 317 4.78 8.31 -20.92
N PRO A 318 5.01 8.63 -19.63
CA PRO A 318 5.92 9.72 -19.26
C PRO A 318 7.34 9.49 -19.78
N PRO A 319 8.15 10.56 -19.93
CA PRO A 319 9.54 10.42 -20.35
C PRO A 319 10.31 9.53 -19.38
N GLY A 320 11.10 8.60 -19.94
CA GLY A 320 11.88 7.64 -19.17
C GLY A 320 11.14 6.38 -18.75
N ALA A 321 9.86 6.24 -19.10
CA ALA A 321 9.18 4.96 -18.96
C ALA A 321 9.90 3.88 -19.78
N LEU A 322 9.99 2.68 -19.20
CA LEU A 322 10.46 1.48 -19.90
C LEU A 322 9.48 1.07 -21.02
N PRO A 323 9.89 0.15 -21.92
CA PRO A 323 8.95 -0.48 -22.86
C PRO A 323 7.72 -1.03 -22.14
N GLU A 324 6.55 -0.99 -22.79
CA GLU A 324 5.26 -1.22 -22.13
C GLU A 324 5.21 -2.52 -21.32
N GLU A 325 5.76 -3.62 -21.86
CA GLU A 325 5.80 -4.90 -21.16
C GLU A 325 6.57 -4.85 -19.83
N ASP A 326 7.71 -4.17 -19.79
CA ASP A 326 8.53 -4.04 -18.59
C ASP A 326 7.97 -2.97 -17.65
N PHE A 327 7.34 -1.94 -18.22
CA PHE A 327 6.70 -0.89 -17.46
C PHE A 327 5.56 -1.44 -16.61
N VAL A 328 4.63 -2.19 -17.20
CA VAL A 328 3.49 -2.76 -16.45
C VAL A 328 3.95 -3.77 -15.42
N ARG A 329 5.05 -4.50 -15.66
CA ARG A 329 5.65 -5.45 -14.72
C ARG A 329 6.31 -4.79 -13.50
N LYS A 330 6.70 -3.51 -13.60
CA LYS A 330 7.37 -2.74 -12.52
C LYS A 330 6.48 -1.68 -11.87
N CYS A 331 5.44 -1.21 -12.53
CA CYS A 331 4.63 -0.09 -12.06
C CYS A 331 3.71 -0.51 -10.90
N ILE A 332 3.94 0.02 -9.71
CA ILE A 332 3.11 -0.25 -8.52
C ILE A 332 1.84 0.61 -8.42
N LYS A 333 1.52 1.40 -9.44
CA LYS A 333 0.28 2.20 -9.50
C LYS A 333 0.08 3.12 -8.28
N CYS A 334 1.18 3.59 -7.67
CA CYS A 334 1.16 4.44 -6.47
C CYS A 334 0.70 5.89 -6.76
N GLY A 335 0.80 6.34 -8.01
CA GLY A 335 0.33 7.65 -8.45
C GLY A 335 1.22 8.86 -8.11
N GLN A 336 2.41 8.67 -7.52
CA GLN A 336 3.31 9.79 -7.20
C GLN A 336 3.76 10.58 -8.43
N CYS A 337 4.00 9.89 -9.57
CA CYS A 337 4.36 10.55 -10.83
C CYS A 337 3.24 11.44 -11.38
N MET A 338 1.98 11.04 -11.19
CA MET A 338 0.81 11.84 -11.58
C MET A 338 0.70 13.08 -10.69
N LYS A 339 0.89 12.90 -9.38
CA LYS A 339 0.83 14.01 -8.42
C LYS A 339 1.86 15.11 -8.68
N VAL A 340 3.10 14.72 -8.97
CA VAL A 340 4.22 15.67 -9.14
C VAL A 340 4.19 16.38 -10.50
N CYS A 341 3.24 16.06 -11.38
CA CYS A 341 3.15 16.64 -12.71
C CYS A 341 2.66 18.10 -12.65
N PRO A 342 3.48 19.10 -13.02
CA PRO A 342 3.11 20.51 -12.89
C PRO A 342 1.97 20.93 -13.83
N THR A 343 1.90 20.29 -15.01
CA THR A 343 0.89 20.56 -16.04
C THR A 343 -0.35 19.68 -15.90
N ASN A 344 -0.39 18.77 -14.91
CA ASN A 344 -1.46 17.79 -14.76
C ASN A 344 -1.68 16.89 -16.00
N ALA A 345 -0.69 16.78 -16.88
CA ALA A 345 -0.77 15.98 -18.10
C ALA A 345 -0.86 14.47 -17.83
N LEU A 346 -0.32 14.01 -16.69
CA LEU A 346 -0.30 12.60 -16.32
C LEU A 346 -1.59 12.20 -15.58
N GLN A 347 -2.36 11.32 -16.21
CA GLN A 347 -3.63 10.79 -15.72
C GLN A 347 -3.58 9.26 -15.57
N PRO A 348 -4.45 8.66 -14.74
CA PRO A 348 -4.51 7.21 -14.63
C PRO A 348 -5.15 6.60 -15.89
N ALA A 349 -4.53 5.55 -16.43
CA ALA A 349 -5.17 4.70 -17.43
C ALA A 349 -6.32 3.92 -16.79
N LEU A 350 -7.45 3.82 -17.50
CA LEU A 350 -8.54 2.93 -17.13
C LEU A 350 -8.36 1.60 -17.87
N PHE A 351 -8.61 1.60 -19.18
CA PHE A 351 -8.55 0.41 -20.02
C PHE A 351 -7.58 0.56 -21.21
N GLU A 352 -6.96 1.72 -21.40
CA GLU A 352 -6.07 2.04 -22.52
C GLU A 352 -4.80 1.18 -22.54
N ALA A 353 -4.35 0.75 -21.36
CA ALA A 353 -3.19 -0.11 -21.13
C ALA A 353 -3.58 -1.57 -20.84
N GLY A 354 -4.83 -1.94 -21.13
CA GLY A 354 -5.42 -3.21 -20.70
C GLY A 354 -5.57 -3.30 -19.18
N PHE A 355 -6.02 -4.46 -18.70
CA PHE A 355 -6.21 -4.70 -17.27
C PHE A 355 -4.88 -4.63 -16.49
N ASP A 356 -3.78 -5.06 -17.11
CA ASP A 356 -2.42 -5.03 -16.53
C ASP A 356 -1.96 -3.61 -16.16
N GLY A 357 -2.32 -2.64 -17.00
CA GLY A 357 -1.98 -1.23 -16.80
C GLY A 357 -3.07 -0.42 -16.11
N LEU A 358 -4.09 -1.03 -15.50
CA LEU A 358 -5.12 -0.29 -14.76
C LEU A 358 -4.48 0.65 -13.72
N TRP A 359 -4.85 1.93 -13.75
CA TRP A 359 -4.31 3.00 -12.90
C TRP A 359 -2.82 3.32 -13.10
N SER A 360 -2.22 2.87 -14.18
CA SER A 360 -0.85 3.27 -14.55
C SER A 360 -0.85 4.66 -15.24
N PRO A 361 0.22 5.46 -15.14
CA PRO A 361 0.21 6.83 -15.66
C PRO A 361 0.25 6.88 -17.19
N ILE A 362 -0.67 7.64 -17.79
CA ILE A 362 -0.68 8.01 -19.21
C ILE A 362 -0.62 9.52 -19.35
N LEU A 363 0.07 10.00 -20.37
CA LEU A 363 0.10 11.41 -20.72
C LEU A 363 -1.09 11.71 -21.64
N VAL A 364 -1.93 12.66 -21.23
CA VAL A 364 -3.11 13.11 -21.96
C VAL A 364 -2.89 14.54 -22.45
N PRO A 365 -2.47 14.74 -23.72
CA PRO A 365 -2.11 16.07 -24.24
C PRO A 365 -3.24 17.10 -24.20
N ARG A 366 -4.50 16.64 -24.14
CA ARG A 366 -5.69 17.52 -24.03
C ARG A 366 -5.85 18.17 -22.66
N ILE A 367 -5.25 17.60 -21.62
CA ILE A 367 -5.33 18.11 -20.24
C ILE A 367 -4.11 19.00 -19.93
N GLY A 368 -2.94 18.58 -20.41
CA GLY A 368 -1.70 19.33 -20.27
C GLY A 368 -0.59 18.72 -21.12
N TYR A 369 0.57 19.38 -21.15
CA TYR A 369 1.72 18.97 -21.95
C TYR A 369 2.91 18.53 -21.07
N CYS A 370 3.89 17.84 -21.66
CA CYS A 370 5.12 17.51 -20.95
C CYS A 370 6.06 18.72 -20.99
N GLU A 371 6.22 19.42 -19.87
CA GLU A 371 7.13 20.57 -19.75
C GLU A 371 8.58 20.20 -20.13
N TYR A 372 9.24 21.02 -20.96
CA TYR A 372 10.45 20.63 -21.69
C TYR A 372 11.59 20.18 -20.77
N GLY A 373 11.93 20.97 -19.76
CA GLY A 373 13.00 20.67 -18.79
C GLY A 373 12.59 19.79 -17.60
N CYS A 374 11.30 19.45 -17.45
CA CYS A 374 10.80 18.79 -16.25
C CYS A 374 11.13 17.28 -16.21
N VAL A 375 11.74 16.81 -15.12
CA VAL A 375 12.10 15.39 -14.89
C VAL A 375 11.51 14.80 -13.61
N LEU A 376 10.60 15.51 -12.94
CA LEU A 376 10.11 15.17 -11.59
C LEU A 376 9.47 13.77 -11.50
N CYS A 377 8.72 13.35 -12.52
CA CYS A 377 8.11 12.01 -12.55
C CYS A 377 9.13 10.86 -12.48
N SER A 378 10.34 11.08 -13.00
CA SER A 378 11.44 10.10 -12.95
C SER A 378 12.12 10.03 -11.58
N GLN A 379 12.08 11.12 -10.81
CA GLN A 379 12.71 11.19 -9.49
C GLN A 379 11.87 10.52 -8.40
N VAL A 380 10.53 10.53 -8.56
CA VAL A 380 9.62 9.95 -7.56
C VAL A 380 9.39 8.45 -7.72
N CYS A 381 9.76 7.85 -8.85
CA CYS A 381 9.47 6.43 -9.11
C CYS A 381 10.27 5.49 -8.19
N PRO A 382 9.62 4.69 -7.30
CA PRO A 382 10.34 3.84 -6.36
C PRO A 382 10.87 2.54 -6.98
N THR A 383 10.24 2.04 -8.04
CA THR A 383 10.53 0.73 -8.64
C THR A 383 11.40 0.80 -9.90
N GLY A 384 11.71 2.00 -10.39
CA GLY A 384 12.42 2.19 -11.65
C GLY A 384 11.60 1.83 -12.89
N ALA A 385 10.26 1.79 -12.79
CA ALA A 385 9.38 1.72 -13.96
C ALA A 385 9.57 2.94 -14.89
N ILE A 386 9.87 4.10 -14.28
CA ILE A 386 10.39 5.27 -14.96
C ILE A 386 11.86 5.39 -14.54
N ARG A 387 12.77 5.31 -15.50
CA ARG A 387 14.21 5.47 -15.22
C ARG A 387 14.49 6.91 -14.79
N PRO A 388 15.40 7.15 -13.82
CA PRO A 388 15.85 8.50 -13.50
C PRO A 388 16.44 9.20 -14.73
N ILE A 389 16.02 10.44 -14.97
CA ILE A 389 16.49 11.28 -16.08
C ILE A 389 17.01 12.61 -15.52
N ARG A 390 18.07 13.15 -16.13
CA ARG A 390 18.58 14.49 -15.81
C ARG A 390 17.95 15.56 -16.72
N PRO A 391 17.72 16.79 -16.24
CA PRO A 391 17.18 17.87 -17.09
C PRO A 391 18.02 18.08 -18.36
N GLU A 392 19.35 18.06 -18.23
CA GLU A 392 20.30 18.18 -19.33
C GLU A 392 20.11 17.09 -20.41
N GLU A 393 19.85 15.85 -20.00
CA GLU A 393 19.61 14.73 -20.91
C GLU A 393 18.34 14.99 -21.72
N LYS A 394 17.26 15.42 -21.05
CA LYS A 394 15.98 15.71 -21.69
C LYS A 394 16.05 16.89 -22.66
N ILE A 395 16.84 17.91 -22.33
CA ILE A 395 17.03 19.13 -23.13
C ILE A 395 17.94 18.88 -24.34
N LYS A 396 19.09 18.20 -24.14
CA LYS A 396 20.07 17.98 -25.22
C LYS A 396 19.68 16.83 -26.14
N ARG A 397 19.04 15.79 -25.61
CA ARG A 397 18.60 14.60 -26.34
C ARG A 397 17.15 14.29 -26.00
N PRO A 398 16.18 14.94 -26.67
CA PRO A 398 14.76 14.78 -26.39
C PRO A 398 14.34 13.31 -26.37
N ILE A 399 13.75 12.88 -25.26
CA ILE A 399 13.25 11.51 -25.10
C ILE A 399 11.93 11.39 -25.83
N LYS A 400 11.88 10.56 -26.88
CA LYS A 400 10.65 10.28 -27.62
C LYS A 400 9.65 9.56 -26.71
N ILE A 401 8.54 10.22 -26.40
CA ILE A 401 7.42 9.65 -25.64
C ILE A 401 6.25 9.21 -26.54
N GLY A 402 6.18 9.75 -27.76
CA GLY A 402 5.12 9.48 -28.73
C GLY A 402 5.38 10.23 -30.04
N THR A 403 4.45 10.10 -30.98
CA THR A 403 4.47 10.83 -32.25
C THR A 403 3.23 11.70 -32.32
N ALA A 404 3.41 13.01 -32.49
CA ALA A 404 2.32 13.94 -32.69
C ALA A 404 1.95 14.02 -34.17
N PHE A 405 0.66 13.95 -34.48
CA PHE A 405 0.10 14.27 -35.79
C PHE A 405 -0.61 15.61 -35.69
N TYR A 406 -0.28 16.55 -36.57
CA TYR A 406 -0.94 17.85 -36.65
C TYR A 406 -1.41 18.10 -38.08
N ASP A 407 -2.61 18.65 -38.19
CA ASP A 407 -3.20 19.06 -39.47
C ASP A 407 -2.73 20.48 -39.79
N ARG A 408 -1.98 20.65 -40.89
CA ARG A 408 -1.43 21.93 -41.32
C ARG A 408 -2.50 22.98 -41.61
N CYS A 409 -3.69 22.55 -42.03
CA CYS A 409 -4.80 23.47 -42.30
C CYS A 409 -5.46 24.00 -41.01
N ARG A 410 -5.31 23.29 -39.88
CA ARG A 410 -5.87 23.68 -38.58
C ARG A 410 -4.84 24.24 -37.60
N CYS A 411 -3.56 24.03 -37.87
CA CYS A 411 -2.46 24.52 -37.06
C CYS A 411 -2.35 26.04 -37.25
N LEU A 412 -2.79 26.83 -36.27
CA LEU A 412 -2.76 28.30 -36.36
C LEU A 412 -1.36 28.83 -36.70
N PRO A 413 -0.28 28.34 -36.07
CA PRO A 413 1.07 28.77 -36.45
C PRO A 413 1.42 28.58 -37.92
N TRP A 414 0.96 27.47 -38.53
CA TRP A 414 1.24 27.17 -39.93
C TRP A 414 0.30 27.91 -40.88
N ALA A 415 -1.00 27.92 -40.57
CA ALA A 415 -2.03 28.49 -41.43
C ALA A 415 -2.08 30.02 -41.38
N MET A 416 -1.76 30.61 -40.22
CA MET A 416 -1.84 32.06 -39.97
C MET A 416 -0.47 32.70 -39.75
N ASN A 417 0.62 31.94 -39.86
CA ASN A 417 2.00 32.41 -39.63
C ASN A 417 2.17 33.15 -38.29
N ILE A 418 1.58 32.60 -37.23
CA ILE A 418 1.74 33.09 -35.85
C ILE A 418 2.68 32.18 -35.06
N ASP A 419 3.27 32.67 -33.98
CA ASP A 419 4.17 31.84 -33.16
C ASP A 419 3.40 30.74 -32.39
N CYS A 420 4.09 29.62 -32.12
CA CYS A 420 3.65 28.65 -31.13
C CYS A 420 3.78 29.27 -29.72
N ILE A 421 2.79 28.99 -28.85
CA ILE A 421 2.72 29.41 -27.43
C ILE A 421 4.05 29.20 -26.70
#